data_AF-A0A934R1U9-F1
#
_entry.id   AF-A0A934R1U9-F1
#
_cell.length_a   1.000
_cell.length_b   1.000
_cell.length_c   1.000
_cell.angle_alpha   90.00
_cell.angle_beta   90.00
_cell.angle_gamma   90.00
#
_symmetry.space_group_name_H-M   'P 1'
#
loop_
_entity.id
_entity.type
_entity.pdbx_description
1 polymer ?
#
loop_
_entity_poly.entity_id
_entity_poly.type
_entity_poly.pdbx_seq_one_letter_code
_entity_poly.pdbx_strand_id
1 'polypeptide(L)'
;MSITAHGALIVSYAEDSNDFNSRLTNTTVFDFDSLSGGNRTNVSWNTVGTYNNLYIKSADKFGGAGNPGGSKYSVQGASLGAATTTTLTLVGQHAYFGFWWSAGDANNVLSFYNNNGVTDTLVAQFSTSTLLAAIAGSPEYKGSPVTNYLNQNSAEAYAFVNLFGSSGNTWNKIVFSNLGTSGFETDNHTDRVLPWGSYPEEVNKPYPGKVIASVSGTTVTVIPEPSSALLPLLGAAVLIPLRRRRC
;
A
#
# COMPACT_ATOMS: atom_id res chain seq x y z
N MET A 1 10.68 19.77 9.72
CA MET A 1 11.50 18.72 10.33
C MET A 1 11.64 17.62 9.28
N SER A 2 12.82 17.45 8.68
CA SER A 2 13.03 16.47 7.60
C SER A 2 13.14 15.09 8.23
N ILE A 3 12.17 14.22 7.98
CA ILE A 3 12.19 12.84 8.45
C ILE A 3 13.05 12.06 7.44
N THR A 4 14.37 12.03 7.63
CA THR A 4 15.25 11.25 6.75
C THR A 4 15.46 9.86 7.34
N ALA A 5 14.38 9.07 7.40
CA ALA A 5 14.51 7.63 7.57
C ALA A 5 14.79 7.02 6.18
N HIS A 6 16.05 6.69 5.91
CA HIS A 6 16.46 6.06 4.65
C HIS A 6 16.14 4.55 4.67
N GLY A 7 14.85 4.19 4.68
CA GLY A 7 14.43 2.83 4.36
C GLY A 7 14.74 2.49 2.89
N ALA A 8 14.70 1.20 2.55
CA ALA A 8 14.70 0.73 1.17
C ALA A 8 13.31 0.88 0.54
N LEU A 9 12.26 0.80 1.37
CA LEU A 9 10.86 0.91 0.99
C LEU A 9 10.16 1.96 1.88
N ILE A 10 9.38 2.86 1.28
CA ILE A 10 8.44 3.74 1.99
C ILE A 10 7.04 3.20 1.81
N VAL A 11 6.30 3.05 2.91
CA VAL A 11 4.93 2.55 2.91
C VAL A 11 3.96 3.66 3.26
N SER A 12 2.91 3.79 2.47
CA SER A 12 1.78 4.67 2.75
C SER A 12 0.45 4.01 2.37
N TYR A 13 -0.65 4.61 2.79
CA TYR A 13 -2.00 4.22 2.37
C TYR A 13 -2.77 5.43 1.84
N ALA A 14 -3.77 5.19 1.01
CA ALA A 14 -4.62 6.25 0.47
C ALA A 14 -5.36 6.99 1.59
N GLU A 15 -5.52 8.31 1.45
CA GLU A 15 -6.21 9.15 2.45
C GLU A 15 -7.72 8.89 2.50
N ASP A 16 -8.32 8.60 1.34
CA ASP A 16 -9.73 8.23 1.21
C ASP A 16 -9.85 6.70 1.27
N SER A 17 -10.65 6.19 2.19
CA SER A 17 -10.86 4.74 2.34
C SER A 17 -11.66 4.13 1.18
N ASN A 18 -12.25 4.95 0.31
CA ASN A 18 -12.93 4.53 -0.92
C ASN A 18 -12.03 4.57 -2.16
N ASP A 19 -10.75 4.96 -2.02
CA ASP A 19 -9.80 4.85 -3.12
C ASP A 19 -9.42 3.39 -3.32
N PHE A 20 -9.91 2.78 -4.40
CA PHE A 20 -9.58 1.42 -4.79
C PHE A 20 -8.32 1.31 -5.65
N ASN A 21 -7.74 2.44 -6.03
CA ASN A 21 -6.61 2.53 -6.96
C ASN A 21 -5.58 3.54 -6.45
N SER A 22 -4.37 3.38 -6.94
CA SER A 22 -3.36 4.41 -6.79
C SER A 22 -3.77 5.70 -7.50
N ARG A 23 -3.41 6.84 -6.91
CA ARG A 23 -3.51 8.15 -7.57
C ARG A 23 -2.26 8.50 -8.39
N LEU A 24 -1.25 7.63 -8.43
CA LEU A 24 -0.06 7.83 -9.25
C LEU A 24 -0.41 7.80 -10.75
N THR A 25 0.26 8.65 -11.51
CA THR A 25 0.28 8.62 -12.97
C THR A 25 1.36 7.64 -13.46
N ASN A 26 1.26 7.29 -14.76
CA ASN A 26 2.23 6.42 -15.44
C ASN A 26 2.40 5.06 -14.75
N THR A 27 1.29 4.50 -14.30
CA THR A 27 1.20 3.17 -13.70
C THR A 27 0.50 2.20 -14.65
N THR A 28 0.71 0.91 -14.42
CA THR A 28 -0.14 -0.14 -14.99
C THR A 28 -0.95 -0.76 -13.87
N VAL A 29 -2.19 -1.20 -14.13
CA VAL A 29 -3.07 -1.87 -13.16
C VAL A 29 -3.40 -3.29 -13.64
N PHE A 30 -3.50 -4.23 -12.70
CA PHE A 30 -4.00 -5.59 -12.89
C PHE A 30 -5.15 -5.85 -11.90
N ASP A 31 -6.36 -5.99 -12.44
CA ASP A 31 -7.65 -6.07 -11.72
C ASP A 31 -8.26 -7.47 -11.69
N PHE A 32 -7.54 -8.48 -12.22
CA PHE A 32 -7.95 -9.89 -12.29
C PHE A 32 -9.28 -10.21 -13.02
N ASP A 33 -10.01 -9.22 -13.53
CA ASP A 33 -11.38 -9.39 -14.02
C ASP A 33 -11.45 -10.27 -15.28
N SER A 34 -10.40 -10.24 -16.08
CA SER A 34 -10.24 -11.10 -17.26
C SER A 34 -10.02 -12.59 -16.91
N LEU A 35 -9.71 -12.92 -15.66
CA LEU A 35 -9.43 -14.30 -15.23
C LEU A 35 -10.70 -15.02 -14.78
N SER A 36 -10.80 -16.30 -15.06
CA SER A 36 -11.83 -17.16 -14.46
C SER A 36 -11.47 -17.52 -13.00
N GLY A 37 -12.48 -17.75 -12.15
CA GLY A 37 -12.29 -18.08 -10.73
C GLY A 37 -11.50 -19.38 -10.47
N GLY A 38 -10.93 -19.52 -9.28
CA GLY A 38 -10.10 -20.65 -8.86
C GLY A 38 -8.61 -20.48 -9.16
N ASN A 39 -7.86 -21.59 -9.13
CA ASN A 39 -6.40 -21.58 -9.32
C ASN A 39 -6.00 -21.21 -10.75
N ARG A 40 -5.02 -20.31 -10.88
CA ARG A 40 -4.41 -19.86 -12.14
C ARG A 40 -2.91 -19.83 -11.99
N THR A 41 -2.20 -20.55 -12.85
CA THR A 41 -0.73 -20.58 -12.84
C THR A 41 -0.17 -19.80 -14.03
N ASN A 42 1.05 -19.28 -13.88
CA ASN A 42 1.78 -18.55 -14.93
C ASN A 42 0.96 -17.42 -15.56
N VAL A 43 0.26 -16.64 -14.73
CA VAL A 43 -0.58 -15.54 -15.20
C VAL A 43 0.30 -14.36 -15.56
N SER A 44 0.31 -14.01 -16.84
CA SER A 44 1.07 -12.86 -17.34
C SER A 44 0.33 -11.56 -17.06
N TRP A 45 1.08 -10.59 -16.52
CA TRP A 45 0.73 -9.18 -16.53
C TRP A 45 1.58 -8.51 -17.59
N ASN A 46 0.96 -8.18 -18.72
CA ASN A 46 1.65 -7.66 -19.90
C ASN A 46 2.64 -6.53 -19.54
N THR A 47 3.87 -6.63 -20.04
CA THR A 47 5.03 -5.75 -19.79
C THR A 47 5.53 -5.62 -18.35
N VAL A 48 4.75 -6.05 -17.34
CA VAL A 48 5.11 -5.92 -15.93
C VAL A 48 5.74 -7.19 -15.39
N GLY A 49 5.14 -8.36 -15.59
CA GLY A 49 5.62 -9.57 -14.94
C GLY A 49 4.74 -10.81 -15.13
N THR A 50 5.01 -11.83 -14.34
CA THR A 50 4.25 -13.09 -14.31
C THR A 50 4.05 -13.56 -12.88
N TYR A 51 2.81 -13.87 -12.54
CA TYR A 51 2.46 -14.55 -11.30
C TYR A 51 2.64 -16.07 -11.47
N ASN A 52 3.30 -16.72 -10.53
CA ASN A 52 3.47 -18.19 -10.57
C ASN A 52 2.15 -18.93 -10.31
N ASN A 53 1.36 -18.45 -9.35
CA ASN A 53 0.05 -18.99 -8.97
C ASN A 53 -0.82 -17.90 -8.34
N LEU A 54 -2.10 -17.87 -8.69
CA LEU A 54 -3.14 -17.01 -8.12
C LEU A 54 -4.36 -17.87 -7.82
N TYR A 55 -5.11 -17.51 -6.77
CA TYR A 55 -6.45 -18.04 -6.53
C TYR A 55 -7.46 -16.91 -6.68
N ILE A 56 -8.26 -16.96 -7.74
CA ILE A 56 -9.17 -15.87 -8.13
C ILE A 56 -10.56 -16.11 -7.55
N LYS A 57 -11.11 -15.12 -6.84
CA LYS A 57 -12.49 -15.11 -6.34
C LYS A 57 -13.27 -13.97 -7.00
N SER A 58 -14.57 -14.18 -7.17
CA SER A 58 -15.51 -13.08 -7.42
C SER A 58 -15.63 -12.20 -6.19
N ALA A 59 -15.92 -10.91 -6.40
CA ALA A 59 -16.19 -9.96 -5.33
C ALA A 59 -17.21 -10.50 -4.32
N ASP A 60 -16.93 -10.24 -3.05
CA ASP A 60 -17.83 -10.48 -1.94
C ASP A 60 -17.53 -9.48 -0.81
N LYS A 61 -18.10 -9.69 0.38
CA LYS A 61 -17.84 -8.81 1.52
C LYS A 61 -16.40 -8.84 2.05
N PHE A 62 -15.56 -9.79 1.61
CA PHE A 62 -14.17 -9.95 2.02
C PHE A 62 -13.19 -9.40 1.00
N GLY A 63 -13.59 -9.18 -0.26
CA GLY A 63 -12.67 -8.67 -1.27
C GLY A 63 -13.32 -8.27 -2.57
N GLY A 64 -12.50 -7.66 -3.42
CA GLY A 64 -12.91 -7.02 -4.66
C GLY A 64 -12.83 -5.51 -4.54
N ALA A 65 -12.31 -4.86 -5.58
CA ALA A 65 -12.13 -3.43 -5.66
C ALA A 65 -13.22 -2.76 -6.51
N GLY A 66 -13.58 -1.52 -6.20
CA GLY A 66 -14.42 -0.70 -7.06
C GLY A 66 -15.92 -0.88 -6.84
N ASN A 67 -16.68 0.01 -7.48
CA ASN A 67 -18.13 0.14 -7.32
C ASN A 67 -18.87 -0.17 -8.63
N PRO A 68 -20.14 -0.61 -8.56
CA PRO A 68 -20.91 -0.88 -7.33
C PRO A 68 -20.71 -2.28 -6.76
N GLY A 69 -20.20 -3.23 -7.56
CA GLY A 69 -20.19 -4.66 -7.24
C GLY A 69 -18.83 -5.28 -6.92
N GLY A 70 -17.74 -4.52 -7.00
CA GLY A 70 -16.38 -5.05 -6.86
C GLY A 70 -15.88 -5.84 -8.08
N SER A 71 -14.57 -5.85 -8.29
CA SER A 71 -13.84 -6.71 -9.23
C SER A 71 -13.49 -8.07 -8.62
N LYS A 72 -13.03 -8.99 -9.46
CA LYS A 72 -12.40 -10.23 -8.99
C LYS A 72 -11.08 -9.89 -8.31
N TYR A 73 -10.72 -10.70 -7.32
CA TYR A 73 -9.50 -10.47 -6.53
C TYR A 73 -8.72 -11.76 -6.32
N SER A 74 -7.45 -11.63 -5.99
CA SER A 74 -6.57 -12.75 -5.66
C SER A 74 -6.55 -13.01 -4.15
N VAL A 75 -6.36 -14.27 -3.76
CA VAL A 75 -6.20 -14.66 -2.35
C VAL A 75 -5.00 -15.57 -2.15
N GLN A 76 -4.24 -15.33 -1.07
CA GLN A 76 -3.34 -16.32 -0.49
C GLN A 76 -3.85 -16.79 0.88
N GLY A 77 -3.85 -18.09 1.15
CA GLY A 77 -4.30 -18.64 2.44
C GLY A 77 -4.82 -20.07 2.37
N ALA A 78 -4.22 -20.97 3.15
CA ALA A 78 -4.49 -22.42 3.07
C ALA A 78 -5.95 -22.78 3.42
N SER A 79 -6.57 -22.03 4.33
CA SER A 79 -7.95 -22.26 4.79
C SER A 79 -9.01 -22.09 3.68
N LEU A 80 -8.62 -21.49 2.55
CA LEU A 80 -9.49 -21.19 1.42
C LEU A 80 -9.19 -22.06 0.18
N GLY A 81 -8.32 -23.07 0.32
CA GLY A 81 -7.87 -23.92 -0.80
C GLY A 81 -6.89 -23.23 -1.76
N ALA A 82 -6.41 -22.03 -1.40
CA ALA A 82 -5.42 -21.27 -2.12
C ALA A 82 -4.00 -21.63 -1.65
N ALA A 83 -2.99 -21.34 -2.48
CA ALA A 83 -1.61 -21.37 -2.01
C ALA A 83 -1.42 -20.31 -0.91
N THR A 84 -0.58 -20.63 0.09
CA THR A 84 -0.21 -19.66 1.13
C THR A 84 0.77 -18.62 0.63
N THR A 85 1.34 -18.82 -0.57
CA THR A 85 2.27 -17.90 -1.20
C THR A 85 1.99 -17.75 -2.70
N THR A 86 2.15 -16.53 -3.19
CA THR A 86 2.17 -16.15 -4.61
C THR A 86 3.44 -15.36 -4.86
N THR A 87 4.11 -15.62 -5.97
CA THR A 87 5.26 -14.84 -6.45
C THR A 87 4.88 -14.12 -7.74
N LEU A 88 5.11 -12.82 -7.77
CA LEU A 88 5.19 -12.01 -8.99
C LEU A 88 6.66 -11.82 -9.36
N THR A 89 7.06 -12.37 -10.49
CA THR A 89 8.37 -12.11 -11.10
C THR A 89 8.23 -11.03 -12.15
N LEU A 90 8.96 -9.93 -11.98
CA LEU A 90 8.85 -8.73 -12.81
C LEU A 90 9.81 -8.77 -14.00
N VAL A 91 9.44 -8.07 -15.08
CA VAL A 91 10.29 -7.87 -16.25
C VAL A 91 11.19 -6.66 -16.01
N GLY A 92 12.33 -6.90 -15.35
CA GLY A 92 13.30 -5.86 -15.02
C GLY A 92 13.13 -5.31 -13.61
N GLN A 93 13.69 -4.13 -13.37
CA GLN A 93 13.70 -3.49 -12.04
C GLN A 93 12.57 -2.48 -11.92
N HIS A 94 11.80 -2.57 -10.83
CA HIS A 94 10.66 -1.73 -10.54
C HIS A 94 10.83 -1.03 -9.20
N ALA A 95 10.21 0.14 -9.06
CA ALA A 95 10.40 1.02 -7.92
C ALA A 95 9.10 1.41 -7.23
N TYR A 96 7.96 0.90 -7.68
CA TYR A 96 6.68 1.14 -7.05
C TYR A 96 5.74 -0.04 -7.25
N PHE A 97 5.06 -0.40 -6.16
CA PHE A 97 3.98 -1.36 -6.17
C PHE A 97 2.86 -0.84 -5.27
N GLY A 98 1.62 -1.00 -5.69
CA GLY A 98 0.45 -0.70 -4.89
C GLY A 98 -0.60 -1.79 -5.06
N PHE A 99 -1.53 -1.88 -4.12
CA PHE A 99 -2.61 -2.86 -4.20
C PHE A 99 -3.78 -2.41 -3.35
N TRP A 100 -4.98 -2.74 -3.79
CA TRP A 100 -6.16 -2.74 -2.95
C TRP A 100 -6.06 -3.91 -1.98
N TRP A 101 -6.11 -3.60 -0.69
CA TRP A 101 -6.07 -4.56 0.40
C TRP A 101 -7.46 -4.70 1.00
N SER A 102 -7.99 -5.91 1.02
CA SER A 102 -9.31 -6.20 1.56
C SER A 102 -9.23 -7.14 2.75
N ALA A 103 -10.17 -6.97 3.68
CA ALA A 103 -10.42 -7.85 4.83
C ALA A 103 -9.18 -8.29 5.61
N GLY A 104 -8.18 -7.43 5.70
CA GLY A 104 -6.85 -7.95 5.95
C GLY A 104 -6.42 -7.97 7.41
N ASP A 105 -5.43 -8.83 7.67
CA ASP A 105 -4.88 -9.09 8.99
C ASP A 105 -3.34 -9.09 8.99
N ALA A 106 -2.74 -9.21 10.18
CA ALA A 106 -1.30 -9.12 10.39
C ALA A 106 -0.45 -10.21 9.71
N ASN A 107 -1.04 -11.33 9.29
CA ASN A 107 -0.36 -12.41 8.58
C ASN A 107 -0.19 -12.13 7.09
N ASN A 108 -0.77 -11.04 6.57
CA ASN A 108 -0.56 -10.62 5.19
C ASN A 108 0.82 -9.95 5.06
N VAL A 109 1.70 -10.58 4.30
CA VAL A 109 3.10 -10.15 4.16
C VAL A 109 3.47 -10.00 2.69
N LEU A 110 4.12 -8.89 2.35
CA LEU A 110 4.84 -8.71 1.09
C LEU A 110 6.35 -8.71 1.34
N SER A 111 7.08 -9.52 0.58
CA SER A 111 8.54 -9.52 0.57
C SER A 111 9.05 -9.14 -0.82
N PHE A 112 9.91 -8.14 -0.88
CA PHE A 112 10.49 -7.57 -2.10
C PHE A 112 11.93 -8.02 -2.23
N TYR A 113 12.29 -8.54 -3.40
CA TYR A 113 13.62 -9.07 -3.65
C TYR A 113 14.24 -8.48 -4.91
N ASN A 114 15.57 -8.38 -4.87
CA ASN A 114 16.43 -8.27 -6.03
C ASN A 114 17.02 -9.63 -6.36
N ASN A 115 16.56 -10.23 -7.44
CA ASN A 115 17.15 -11.41 -8.03
C ASN A 115 18.16 -10.98 -9.10
N ASN A 116 19.42 -11.37 -8.94
CA ASN A 116 20.49 -11.08 -9.91
C ASN A 116 20.74 -12.23 -10.91
N GLY A 117 19.78 -13.14 -11.06
CA GLY A 117 19.90 -14.38 -11.84
C GLY A 117 20.49 -15.57 -11.08
N VAL A 118 21.00 -15.38 -9.86
CA VAL A 118 21.61 -16.44 -9.05
C VAL A 118 20.97 -16.54 -7.67
N THR A 119 20.83 -15.41 -6.97
CA THR A 119 20.31 -15.36 -5.60
C THR A 119 19.27 -14.26 -5.43
N ASP A 120 18.23 -14.54 -4.65
CA ASP A 120 17.30 -13.53 -4.17
C ASP A 120 17.91 -12.78 -2.98
N THR A 121 18.12 -11.48 -3.13
CA THR A 121 18.49 -10.58 -2.03
C THR A 121 17.24 -9.87 -1.53
N LEU A 122 16.90 -10.01 -0.23
CA LEU A 122 15.76 -9.31 0.36
C LEU A 122 16.03 -7.80 0.42
N VAL A 123 15.13 -7.02 -0.18
CA VAL A 123 15.13 -5.55 -0.15
C VAL A 123 14.34 -5.05 1.06
N ALA A 124 13.11 -5.54 1.20
CA ALA A 124 12.20 -5.17 2.27
C ALA A 124 11.13 -6.25 2.49
N GLN A 125 10.68 -6.41 3.72
CA GLN A 125 9.54 -7.25 4.10
C GLN A 125 8.55 -6.40 4.90
N PHE A 126 7.38 -6.20 4.33
CA PHE A 126 6.28 -5.45 4.93
C PHE A 126 5.18 -6.41 5.37
N SER A 127 4.77 -6.30 6.63
CA SER A 127 3.54 -6.89 7.15
C SER A 127 2.51 -5.79 7.32
N THR A 128 1.27 -6.07 6.91
CA THR A 128 0.10 -5.20 7.12
C THR A 128 -0.21 -4.95 8.59
N SER A 129 0.42 -5.65 9.55
CA SER A 129 0.37 -5.31 10.98
C SER A 129 0.70 -3.84 11.26
N THR A 130 1.64 -3.27 10.50
CA THR A 130 2.01 -1.84 10.62
C THR A 130 0.87 -0.93 10.14
N LEU A 131 0.18 -1.33 9.08
CA LEU A 131 -1.00 -0.61 8.58
C LEU A 131 -2.17 -0.73 9.55
N LEU A 132 -2.46 -1.92 10.07
CA LEU A 132 -3.49 -2.14 11.09
C LEU A 132 -3.32 -1.23 12.30
N ALA A 133 -2.08 -1.07 12.78
CA ALA A 133 -1.79 -0.16 13.87
C ALA A 133 -2.05 1.31 13.49
N ALA A 134 -1.69 1.71 12.27
CA ALA A 134 -1.88 3.08 11.79
C ALA A 134 -3.36 3.48 11.64
N ILE A 135 -4.23 2.55 11.22
CA ILE A 135 -5.67 2.82 11.00
C ILE A 135 -6.56 2.36 12.16
N ALA A 136 -5.99 1.92 13.29
CA ALA A 136 -6.76 1.37 14.41
C ALA A 136 -7.83 2.32 14.96
N GLY A 137 -7.58 3.64 14.89
CA GLY A 137 -8.50 4.70 15.31
C GLY A 137 -9.37 5.28 14.19
N SER A 138 -9.31 4.73 12.98
CA SER A 138 -9.95 5.29 11.77
C SER A 138 -11.09 4.37 11.29
N PRO A 139 -12.32 4.53 11.82
CA PRO A 139 -13.45 3.66 11.48
C PRO A 139 -13.83 3.69 9.99
N GLU A 140 -13.44 4.74 9.26
CA GLU A 140 -13.65 4.84 7.82
C GLU A 140 -12.92 3.76 7.00
N TYR A 141 -11.89 3.10 7.54
CA TYR A 141 -11.20 1.96 6.92
C TYR A 141 -11.74 0.60 7.37
N LYS A 142 -12.89 0.55 8.06
CA LYS A 142 -13.52 -0.67 8.57
C LYS A 142 -14.78 -1.06 7.81
N GLY A 143 -14.85 -2.34 7.43
CA GLY A 143 -15.93 -2.86 6.59
C GLY A 143 -15.74 -2.49 5.11
N SER A 144 -16.35 -3.29 4.23
CA SER A 144 -16.17 -3.11 2.78
C SER A 144 -16.75 -1.76 2.34
N PRO A 145 -15.98 -0.92 1.61
CA PRO A 145 -16.49 0.32 1.02
C PRO A 145 -17.21 0.11 -0.33
N VAL A 146 -17.25 -1.13 -0.84
CA VAL A 146 -17.95 -1.46 -2.08
C VAL A 146 -19.46 -1.35 -1.87
N THR A 147 -20.16 -0.61 -2.74
CA THR A 147 -21.57 -0.24 -2.59
C THR A 147 -22.48 -1.43 -2.28
N ASN A 148 -22.33 -2.54 -3.00
CA ASN A 148 -23.15 -3.75 -2.79
C ASN A 148 -22.82 -4.51 -1.49
N TYR A 149 -21.68 -4.23 -0.88
CA TYR A 149 -21.19 -4.85 0.35
C TYR A 149 -20.97 -3.84 1.47
N LEU A 150 -21.56 -2.64 1.34
CA LEU A 150 -21.20 -1.49 2.15
C LEU A 150 -21.33 -1.79 3.65
N ASN A 151 -20.23 -1.57 4.38
CA ASN A 151 -20.09 -1.82 5.83
C ASN A 151 -20.26 -3.29 6.26
N GLN A 152 -20.37 -4.24 5.33
CA GLN A 152 -20.27 -5.65 5.68
C GLN A 152 -18.83 -5.96 6.10
N ASN A 153 -18.67 -7.03 6.91
CA ASN A 153 -17.37 -7.43 7.44
C ASN A 153 -16.69 -6.31 8.25
N SER A 154 -17.47 -5.61 9.08
CA SER A 154 -17.10 -4.36 9.78
C SER A 154 -15.97 -4.48 10.81
N ALA A 155 -15.51 -5.69 11.13
CA ALA A 155 -14.33 -5.88 11.98
C ALA A 155 -13.02 -5.73 11.20
N GLU A 156 -13.06 -5.97 9.88
CA GLU A 156 -11.87 -6.06 9.04
C GLU A 156 -11.51 -4.73 8.39
N ALA A 157 -10.23 -4.59 8.06
CA ALA A 157 -9.67 -3.40 7.44
C ALA A 157 -9.64 -3.46 5.91
N TYR A 158 -9.83 -2.31 5.27
CA TYR A 158 -9.76 -2.12 3.82
C TYR A 158 -8.99 -0.84 3.52
N ALA A 159 -8.03 -0.88 2.61
CA ALA A 159 -7.29 0.31 2.17
C ALA A 159 -6.56 0.05 0.86
N PHE A 160 -6.28 1.10 0.09
CA PHE A 160 -5.24 1.01 -0.94
C PHE A 160 -3.88 1.32 -0.33
N VAL A 161 -2.92 0.42 -0.54
CA VAL A 161 -1.57 0.50 0.00
C VAL A 161 -0.59 0.83 -1.12
N ASN A 162 0.34 1.74 -0.85
CA ASN A 162 1.39 2.16 -1.75
C ASN A 162 2.76 1.84 -1.13
N LEU A 163 3.64 1.21 -1.90
CA LEU A 163 5.01 0.93 -1.50
C LEU A 163 5.99 1.47 -2.54
N PHE A 164 6.88 2.37 -2.11
CA PHE A 164 7.83 3.07 -2.96
C PHE A 164 9.25 2.63 -2.65
N GLY A 165 10.02 2.28 -3.67
CA GLY A 165 11.47 2.18 -3.57
C GLY A 165 12.06 3.55 -3.27
N SER A 166 12.83 3.64 -2.19
CA SER A 166 13.49 4.88 -1.75
C SER A 166 15.00 4.80 -1.92
N SER A 167 15.65 5.94 -2.07
CA SER A 167 17.12 6.02 -2.19
C SER A 167 17.69 5.16 -3.34
N GLY A 168 16.95 5.04 -4.46
CA GLY A 168 17.35 4.25 -5.62
C GLY A 168 17.12 2.74 -5.49
N ASN A 169 16.49 2.28 -4.41
CA ASN A 169 16.13 0.87 -4.27
C ASN A 169 15.03 0.49 -5.26
N THR A 170 15.19 -0.70 -5.83
CA THR A 170 14.29 -1.34 -6.78
C THR A 170 14.15 -2.82 -6.42
N TRP A 171 13.21 -3.50 -7.05
CA TRP A 171 13.01 -4.94 -6.94
C TRP A 171 12.54 -5.52 -8.27
N ASN A 172 12.73 -6.82 -8.44
CA ASN A 172 12.23 -7.55 -9.60
C ASN A 172 11.44 -8.81 -9.21
N LYS A 173 11.20 -9.00 -7.93
CA LYS A 173 10.39 -10.11 -7.41
C LYS A 173 9.62 -9.66 -6.17
N ILE A 174 8.32 -9.95 -6.15
CA ILE A 174 7.44 -9.71 -5.01
C ILE A 174 6.82 -11.04 -4.59
N VAL A 175 6.91 -11.37 -3.31
CA VAL A 175 6.26 -12.55 -2.73
C VAL A 175 5.17 -12.09 -1.78
N PHE A 176 3.94 -12.49 -2.08
CA PHE A 176 2.77 -12.35 -1.24
C PHE A 176 2.64 -13.61 -0.40
N SER A 177 2.41 -13.48 0.90
CA SER A 177 2.15 -14.62 1.75
C SER A 177 1.09 -14.35 2.81
N ASN A 178 0.34 -15.42 3.10
CA ASN A 178 -0.41 -15.58 4.33
C ASN A 178 -0.16 -16.99 4.85
N LEU A 179 0.64 -17.09 5.91
CA LEU A 179 0.98 -18.36 6.55
C LEU A 179 0.06 -18.70 7.74
N GLY A 180 -0.92 -17.84 8.03
CA GLY A 180 -1.92 -18.04 9.06
C GLY A 180 -3.12 -18.87 8.58
N THR A 181 -4.23 -18.75 9.30
CA THR A 181 -5.50 -19.42 8.94
C THR A 181 -6.48 -18.50 8.22
N SER A 182 -6.06 -17.27 7.90
CA SER A 182 -6.84 -16.25 7.20
C SER A 182 -6.46 -16.17 5.71
N GLY A 183 -7.05 -15.20 5.00
CA GLY A 183 -6.71 -14.86 3.63
C GLY A 183 -5.84 -13.60 3.54
N PHE A 184 -5.11 -13.46 2.44
CA PHE A 184 -4.57 -12.19 1.99
C PHE A 184 -5.26 -11.83 0.69
N GLU A 185 -6.32 -11.05 0.80
CA GLU A 185 -7.19 -10.63 -0.28
C GLU A 185 -6.66 -9.34 -0.92
N THR A 186 -6.23 -9.43 -2.18
CA THR A 186 -5.64 -8.31 -2.92
C THR A 186 -6.25 -8.14 -4.30
N ASP A 187 -6.40 -6.88 -4.70
CA ASP A 187 -6.93 -6.47 -6.00
C ASP A 187 -6.20 -5.23 -6.52
N ASN A 188 -6.49 -4.78 -7.74
CA ASN A 188 -5.94 -3.58 -8.38
C ASN A 188 -4.43 -3.43 -8.15
N HIS A 189 -3.69 -4.52 -8.40
CA HIS A 189 -2.24 -4.49 -8.31
C HIS A 189 -1.75 -3.43 -9.28
N THR A 190 -1.04 -2.44 -8.75
CA THR A 190 -0.57 -1.27 -9.50
C THR A 190 0.94 -1.26 -9.47
N ASP A 191 1.56 -1.08 -10.62
CA ASP A 191 3.01 -1.14 -10.74
C ASP A 191 3.56 0.04 -11.55
N ARG A 192 4.81 0.41 -11.24
CA ARG A 192 5.58 1.36 -12.02
C ARG A 192 7.09 1.09 -11.91
N VAL A 193 7.75 1.11 -13.07
CA VAL A 193 9.21 0.94 -13.20
C VAL A 193 9.96 2.08 -12.50
N LEU A 194 9.59 3.33 -12.75
CA LEU A 194 10.30 4.51 -12.27
C LEU A 194 9.94 4.88 -10.81
N PRO A 195 10.92 5.29 -9.99
CA PRO A 195 10.67 5.70 -8.60
C PRO A 195 9.82 6.97 -8.50
N TRP A 196 9.22 7.21 -7.34
CA TRP A 196 8.58 8.49 -7.02
C TRP A 196 9.59 9.64 -7.11
N GLY A 197 9.17 10.75 -7.74
CA GLY A 197 10.01 11.90 -8.01
C GLY A 197 10.69 11.88 -9.38
N SER A 198 10.43 10.85 -10.21
CA SER A 198 11.01 10.77 -11.56
C SER A 198 10.31 11.66 -12.58
N TYR A 199 9.04 12.00 -12.33
CA TYR A 199 8.25 12.87 -13.20
C TYR A 199 8.26 14.32 -12.72
N PRO A 200 8.24 15.33 -13.62
CA PRO A 200 8.32 16.75 -13.24
C PRO A 200 7.31 17.19 -12.18
N GLU A 201 6.09 16.65 -12.22
CA GLU A 201 5.01 16.94 -11.27
C GLU A 201 5.26 16.37 -9.85
N GLU A 202 6.14 15.39 -9.72
CA GLU A 202 6.48 14.69 -8.47
C GLU A 202 7.74 15.29 -7.80
N VAL A 203 8.55 16.03 -8.54
CA VAL A 203 9.82 16.58 -8.04
C VAL A 203 9.54 17.46 -6.82
N ASN A 204 10.26 17.20 -5.72
CA ASN A 204 10.11 17.86 -4.41
C ASN A 204 8.72 17.74 -3.76
N LYS A 205 7.87 16.82 -4.22
CA LYS A 205 6.60 16.50 -3.56
C LYS A 205 6.79 15.42 -2.50
N PRO A 206 6.03 15.47 -1.38
CA PRO A 206 6.00 14.36 -0.44
C PRO A 206 5.48 13.10 -1.15
N TYR A 207 5.79 11.92 -0.58
CA TYR A 207 5.14 10.68 -1.02
C TYR A 207 3.61 10.84 -0.89
N PRO A 208 2.83 10.39 -1.87
CA PRO A 208 1.38 10.53 -1.83
C PRO A 208 0.76 9.57 -0.81
N GLY A 209 -0.37 9.98 -0.23
CA GLY A 209 -1.03 9.26 0.84
C GLY A 209 -0.41 9.52 2.22
N LYS A 210 -0.85 8.73 3.20
CA LYS A 210 -0.40 8.80 4.59
C LYS A 210 0.77 7.85 4.82
N VAL A 211 1.97 8.40 4.97
CA VAL A 211 3.21 7.63 5.14
C VAL A 211 3.29 7.07 6.56
N ILE A 212 3.40 5.75 6.68
CA ILE A 212 3.35 5.05 7.98
C ILE A 212 4.66 4.38 8.38
N ALA A 213 5.53 4.09 7.42
CA ALA A 213 6.77 3.38 7.70
C ALA A 213 7.83 3.53 6.62
N SER A 214 9.07 3.36 7.04
CA SER A 214 10.19 3.01 6.18
C SER A 214 10.70 1.61 6.54
N VAL A 215 10.98 0.76 5.56
CA VAL A 215 11.36 -0.64 5.75
C VAL A 215 12.69 -0.93 5.04
N SER A 216 13.58 -1.67 5.69
CA SER A 216 14.83 -2.18 5.11
C SER A 216 15.11 -3.59 5.61
N GLY A 217 15.22 -4.57 4.70
CA GLY A 217 15.20 -5.98 5.06
C GLY A 217 13.94 -6.29 5.88
N THR A 218 14.10 -6.81 7.09
CA THR A 218 13.00 -7.07 8.03
C THR A 218 12.80 -5.97 9.08
N THR A 219 13.60 -4.89 9.02
CA THR A 219 13.51 -3.79 9.98
C THR A 219 12.47 -2.77 9.51
N VAL A 220 11.47 -2.53 10.36
CA VAL A 220 10.42 -1.53 10.15
C VAL A 220 10.67 -0.34 11.09
N THR A 221 10.78 0.86 10.52
CA THR A 221 10.76 2.11 11.28
C THR A 221 9.40 2.78 11.04
N VAL A 222 8.55 2.76 12.06
CA VAL A 222 7.24 3.42 12.03
C VAL A 222 7.45 4.93 11.97
N ILE A 223 6.71 5.58 11.07
CA ILE A 223 6.66 7.03 10.92
C ILE A 223 5.32 7.46 11.52
N PRO A 224 5.32 8.14 12.68
CA PRO A 224 4.09 8.62 13.27
C PRO A 224 3.40 9.63 12.36
N GLU A 225 2.08 9.55 12.26
CA GLU A 225 1.29 10.64 11.71
C GLU A 225 1.64 11.92 12.47
N PRO A 226 1.84 13.07 11.79
CA PRO A 226 2.06 14.33 12.48
C PRO A 226 0.85 14.60 13.38
N SER A 227 1.05 14.57 14.70
CA SER A 227 0.00 14.90 15.64
C SER A 227 -0.52 16.29 15.30
N SER A 228 -1.82 16.44 15.08
CA SER A 228 -2.50 17.72 14.81
C SER A 228 -2.45 18.72 15.98
N ALA A 229 -1.58 18.49 16.97
CA ALA A 229 -1.33 19.35 18.11
C ALA A 229 0.09 19.92 18.02
N LEU A 230 0.24 21.07 17.36
CA LEU A 230 1.21 22.14 17.69
C LEU A 230 1.05 23.28 16.67
N LEU A 231 -0.03 24.05 16.81
CA LEU A 231 -0.04 25.45 16.37
C LEU A 231 0.57 26.26 17.52
N PRO A 232 1.83 26.74 17.44
CA PRO A 232 2.27 27.77 18.36
C PRO A 232 1.55 29.06 17.96
N LEU A 233 0.58 29.48 18.79
CA LEU A 233 0.07 30.85 18.83
C LEU A 233 1.23 31.80 19.16
N LEU A 234 2.00 32.22 18.15
CA LEU A 234 2.85 33.40 18.23
C LEU A 234 2.08 34.57 17.63
N GLY A 235 1.36 35.28 18.49
CA GLY A 235 0.52 36.40 18.06
C GLY A 235 0.03 37.28 19.20
N ALA A 236 0.91 37.75 20.08
CA ALA A 236 0.61 38.88 20.96
C ALA A 236 1.90 39.63 21.34
N ALA A 237 2.46 40.40 20.40
CA ALA A 237 3.43 41.45 20.71
C ALA A 237 2.72 42.81 20.79
N VAL A 238 2.36 43.18 22.02
CA VAL A 238 2.54 44.51 22.66
C VAL A 238 2.47 45.74 21.73
N LEU A 239 1.36 46.47 21.79
CA LEU A 239 1.28 47.90 21.44
C LEU A 239 1.43 48.74 22.72
N ILE A 240 2.61 49.33 22.95
CA ILE A 240 2.82 50.38 23.95
C ILE A 240 2.35 51.72 23.35
N PRO A 241 1.43 52.46 23.98
CA PRO A 241 1.11 53.81 23.53
C PRO A 241 2.14 54.81 24.07
N LEU A 242 2.98 55.32 23.17
CA LEU A 242 3.83 56.49 23.42
C LEU A 242 2.96 57.76 23.46
N ARG A 243 2.58 58.18 24.66
CA ARG A 243 1.94 59.49 24.90
C ARG A 243 3.03 60.58 24.86
N ARG A 244 3.13 61.31 23.74
CA ARG A 244 3.96 62.51 23.63
C ARG A 244 3.43 63.61 24.56
N ARG A 245 4.31 64.22 25.35
CA ARG A 245 4.05 65.44 26.13
C ARG A 245 3.98 66.65 25.18
N ARG A 246 3.02 67.54 25.42
CA ARG A 246 2.88 68.84 24.76
C ARG A 246 3.88 69.84 25.36
N CYS A 247 4.46 70.68 24.50
CA CYS A 247 4.61 72.10 24.77
C CYS A 247 3.49 72.81 24.01
#